data_AF-A0A225WRW7-F1
#
_entry.id   AF-A0A225WRW7-F1
#
_cell.length_a   1.000
_cell.length_b   1.000
_cell.length_c   1.000
_cell.angle_alpha   90.00
_cell.angle_beta   90.00
_cell.angle_gamma   90.00
#
_symmetry.space_group_name_H-M   'P 1'
#
loop_
_entity.id
_entity.type
_entity.pdbx_description
1 polymer ?
#
loop_
_entity_poly.entity_id
_entity_poly.type
_entity_poly.pdbx_seq_one_letter_code
_entity_poly.pdbx_strand_id
1 'polypeptide(L)'
;MKYFQAYLNEANEHDEIDISVHCDVEIFELLVEYMHQHSHEWRPRMTLENIASILVSSEFLQMEELVEDCVEFISGHVQEFLMLRVDFGCLSDSTITKIASYCTPEQLQSLHDPKDKILSKLRRKKVEALVKSLQEGGRRLELCTNCELLFIRGEKDSAGCQKGMRQIGVHGELIGNHQAKSGWQIEMLLRELVASKNTSWSAAYWYIWGATKYFNCSVCKQKCSLLELEDCAYHPGSIVDNGPAAKYACCSARIFSADESSTRGCRTKPHMPLNGDKLADVSSFSNVVALPSMWEQIRACEKVARALGPPSAGDRGGGGRIDVASLFPPPQPRKTVGSIDRESSSKKLGEGNVSAYRKQCKVLQQQEKDRIRCLDMSRQLVEQRKKATC
;
A
#
# COMPACT_ATOMS: atom_id res chain seq x y z
N MET A 1 -26.73 0.82 34.20
CA MET A 1 -25.26 0.69 34.38
C MET A 1 -24.89 -0.78 34.47
N LYS A 2 -24.07 -1.32 33.56
CA LYS A 2 -23.76 -2.78 33.56
C LYS A 2 -22.87 -3.20 34.74
N TYR A 3 -22.05 -2.30 35.28
CA TYR A 3 -21.18 -2.58 36.44
C TYR A 3 -21.95 -3.14 37.64
N PHE A 4 -23.06 -2.48 37.99
CA PHE A 4 -23.89 -2.87 39.14
C PHE A 4 -24.66 -4.18 38.93
N GLN A 5 -24.88 -4.59 37.67
CA GLN A 5 -25.58 -5.85 37.37
C GLN A 5 -24.84 -7.06 37.98
N ALA A 6 -23.51 -7.01 38.07
CA ALA A 6 -22.73 -8.10 38.66
C ALA A 6 -22.92 -8.22 40.18
N TYR A 7 -23.34 -7.14 40.85
CA TYR A 7 -23.49 -7.08 42.31
C TYR A 7 -24.95 -7.25 42.76
N LEU A 8 -25.92 -6.87 41.93
CA LEU A 8 -27.35 -6.93 42.21
C LEU A 8 -28.00 -8.27 41.79
N ASN A 9 -27.32 -9.39 42.03
CA ASN A 9 -27.89 -10.72 41.81
C ASN A 9 -28.78 -11.13 42.99
N GLU A 10 -29.80 -11.98 42.75
CA GLU A 10 -30.75 -12.47 43.79
C GLU A 10 -30.06 -13.08 45.02
N ALA A 11 -28.81 -13.54 44.90
CA ALA A 11 -28.03 -14.08 46.00
C ALA A 11 -27.56 -13.03 47.04
N ASN A 12 -27.49 -11.76 46.66
CA ASN A 12 -26.90 -10.67 47.47
C ASN A 12 -27.90 -9.52 47.71
N GLU A 13 -29.22 -9.79 47.60
CA GLU A 13 -30.28 -8.78 47.64
C GLU A 13 -30.41 -8.04 48.98
N HIS A 14 -29.73 -8.51 50.03
CA HIS A 14 -29.73 -7.92 51.38
C HIS A 14 -28.34 -7.47 51.85
N ASP A 15 -27.32 -7.57 51.01
CA ASP A 15 -25.96 -7.18 51.37
C ASP A 15 -25.77 -5.67 51.16
N GLU A 16 -25.17 -4.99 52.14
CA GLU A 16 -24.65 -3.63 51.95
C GLU A 16 -23.48 -3.70 50.97
N ILE A 17 -23.66 -3.16 49.77
CA ILE A 17 -22.64 -3.15 48.73
C ILE A 17 -21.78 -1.90 48.89
N ASP A 18 -20.60 -2.06 49.49
CA ASP A 18 -19.57 -1.02 49.50
C ASP A 18 -18.87 -0.91 48.15
N ILE A 19 -18.95 0.26 47.52
CA ILE A 19 -18.30 0.52 46.24
C ILE A 19 -17.31 1.67 46.40
N SER A 20 -16.04 1.37 46.21
CA SER A 20 -14.99 2.38 46.14
C SER A 20 -14.89 2.93 44.72
N VAL A 21 -15.53 4.07 44.45
CA VAL A 21 -15.38 4.79 43.18
C VAL A 21 -14.43 5.97 43.40
N HIS A 22 -13.35 6.04 42.63
CA HIS A 22 -12.48 7.23 42.57
C HIS A 22 -13.10 8.29 41.64
N CYS A 23 -14.23 8.84 42.06
CA CYS A 23 -15.00 9.84 41.33
C CYS A 23 -15.35 11.00 42.26
N ASP A 24 -15.38 12.22 41.72
CA ASP A 24 -15.89 13.38 42.44
C ASP A 24 -17.37 13.19 42.77
N VAL A 25 -17.78 13.56 43.98
CA VAL A 25 -19.17 13.38 44.46
C VAL A 25 -20.18 14.01 43.50
N GLU A 26 -19.88 15.21 43.00
CA GLU A 26 -20.73 15.94 42.05
C GLU A 26 -20.90 15.19 40.72
N ILE A 27 -19.85 14.53 40.23
CA ILE A 27 -19.91 13.73 39.00
C ILE A 27 -20.70 12.45 39.26
N PHE A 28 -20.53 11.82 40.43
CA PHE A 28 -21.31 10.64 40.77
C PHE A 28 -22.81 10.96 40.89
N GLU A 29 -23.18 12.08 41.55
CA GLU A 29 -24.56 12.56 41.61
C GLU A 29 -25.15 12.78 40.21
N LEU A 30 -24.39 13.42 39.31
CA LEU A 30 -24.78 13.61 37.91
C LEU A 30 -25.02 12.28 37.18
N LEU A 31 -24.18 11.28 37.41
CA LEU A 31 -24.31 9.95 36.81
C LEU A 31 -25.52 9.18 37.35
N VAL A 32 -25.80 9.32 38.65
CA VAL A 32 -27.01 8.75 39.27
C VAL A 32 -28.26 9.45 38.73
N GLU A 33 -28.25 10.77 38.58
CA GLU A 33 -29.35 11.51 37.98
C GLU A 33 -29.62 11.05 36.54
N TYR A 34 -28.55 10.88 35.74
CA TYR A 34 -28.65 10.31 34.39
C TYR A 34 -29.29 8.92 34.36
N MET A 35 -29.07 8.07 35.38
CA MET A 35 -29.72 6.75 35.44
C MET A 35 -31.22 6.82 35.72
N HIS A 36 -31.65 7.75 36.57
CA HIS A 36 -33.03 7.83 37.04
C HIS A 36 -33.98 8.41 35.99
N GLN A 37 -33.42 9.00 34.94
CA GLN A 37 -34.21 9.65 33.91
C GLN A 37 -34.58 8.66 32.80
N HIS A 38 -35.88 8.48 32.62
CA HIS A 38 -36.46 7.61 31.61
C HIS A 38 -36.84 8.36 30.31
N SER A 39 -36.63 9.68 30.24
CA SER A 39 -36.90 10.49 29.06
C SER A 39 -35.60 10.84 28.33
N HIS A 40 -35.58 10.64 27.00
CA HIS A 40 -34.42 10.95 26.15
C HIS A 40 -34.10 12.45 26.02
N GLU A 41 -34.86 13.33 26.68
CA GLU A 41 -34.75 14.79 26.50
C GLU A 41 -33.69 15.44 27.39
N TRP A 42 -33.41 14.86 28.56
CA TRP A 42 -32.37 15.39 29.44
C TRP A 42 -31.05 14.66 29.18
N ARG A 43 -29.97 15.44 29.08
CA ARG A 43 -28.61 14.93 29.00
C ARG A 43 -27.69 15.72 29.93
N PRO A 44 -26.68 15.07 30.53
CA PRO A 44 -25.75 15.73 31.40
C PRO A 44 -25.03 16.84 30.63
N ARG A 45 -24.89 18.00 31.28
CA ARG A 45 -24.20 19.14 30.67
C ARG A 45 -22.70 18.86 30.59
N MET A 46 -22.24 18.49 29.41
CA MET A 46 -20.82 18.24 29.12
C MET A 46 -20.07 19.55 28.88
N THR A 47 -18.96 19.74 29.58
CA THR A 47 -18.05 20.87 29.42
C THR A 47 -16.61 20.36 29.35
N LEU A 48 -15.69 21.16 28.80
CA LEU A 48 -14.27 20.76 28.73
C LEU A 48 -13.64 20.47 30.10
N GLU A 49 -14.18 21.04 31.17
CA GLU A 49 -13.67 20.89 32.53
C GLU A 49 -14.11 19.57 33.17
N ASN A 50 -15.35 19.14 32.92
CA ASN A 50 -15.91 17.94 33.54
C ASN A 50 -15.85 16.69 32.65
N ILE A 51 -15.65 16.85 31.34
CA ILE A 51 -15.78 15.75 30.37
C ILE A 51 -14.83 14.59 30.63
N ALA A 52 -13.60 14.86 31.07
CA ALA A 52 -12.63 13.81 31.39
C ALA A 52 -13.10 12.99 32.60
N SER A 53 -13.60 13.64 33.66
CA SER A 53 -14.12 12.98 34.85
C SER A 53 -15.40 12.18 34.56
N ILE A 54 -16.31 12.74 33.75
CA ILE A 54 -17.52 12.04 33.30
C ILE A 54 -17.14 10.80 32.47
N LEU A 55 -16.21 10.94 31.53
CA LEU A 55 -15.77 9.85 30.65
C LEU A 55 -15.12 8.69 31.42
N VAL A 56 -14.18 8.98 32.32
CA VAL A 56 -13.51 7.96 33.13
C VAL A 56 -14.52 7.23 34.04
N SER A 57 -15.42 7.98 34.67
CA SER A 57 -16.41 7.44 35.60
C SER A 57 -17.50 6.63 34.88
N SER A 58 -18.00 7.12 33.75
CA SER A 58 -18.97 6.41 32.91
C SER A 58 -18.38 5.16 32.25
N GLU A 59 -17.10 5.15 31.90
CA GLU A 59 -16.40 3.95 31.44
C GLU A 59 -16.28 2.93 32.57
N PHE A 60 -15.87 3.34 33.78
CA PHE A 60 -15.76 2.47 34.94
C PHE A 60 -17.10 1.81 35.30
N LEU A 61 -18.19 2.58 35.28
CA LEU A 61 -19.55 2.11 35.57
C LEU A 61 -20.22 1.39 34.38
N GLN A 62 -19.50 1.26 33.25
CA GLN A 62 -19.95 0.59 32.02
C GLN A 62 -21.27 1.18 31.47
N MET A 63 -21.26 2.50 31.24
CA MET A 63 -22.34 3.28 30.66
C MET A 63 -22.05 3.61 29.19
N GLU A 64 -22.26 2.63 28.31
CA GLU A 64 -21.80 2.69 26.91
C GLU A 64 -22.33 3.91 26.13
N GLU A 65 -23.63 4.22 26.23
CA GLU A 65 -24.24 5.37 25.54
C GLU A 65 -23.63 6.71 25.98
N LEU A 66 -23.44 6.89 27.30
CA LEU A 66 -22.83 8.11 27.82
C LEU A 66 -21.35 8.24 27.43
N VAL A 67 -20.63 7.12 27.37
CA VAL A 67 -19.24 7.10 26.87
C VAL A 67 -19.20 7.52 25.40
N GLU A 68 -20.14 7.07 24.57
CA GLU A 68 -20.23 7.48 23.17
C GLU A 68 -20.52 8.98 23.02
N ASP A 69 -21.48 9.52 23.77
CA ASP A 69 -21.75 10.96 23.80
C ASP A 69 -20.50 11.77 24.20
N CYS A 70 -19.76 11.28 25.22
CA CYS A 70 -18.55 11.94 25.69
C CYS A 70 -17.46 11.94 24.60
N VAL A 71 -17.27 10.82 23.91
CA VAL A 71 -16.32 10.70 22.81
C VAL A 71 -16.71 11.59 21.64
N GLU A 72 -18.01 11.68 21.31
CA GLU A 72 -18.52 12.57 20.28
C GLU A 72 -18.22 14.04 20.62
N PHE A 73 -18.53 14.47 21.85
CA PHE A 73 -18.21 15.81 22.32
C PHE A 73 -16.71 16.12 22.23
N ILE A 74 -15.85 15.20 22.70
CA ILE A 74 -14.39 15.37 22.62
C ILE A 74 -13.94 15.46 21.16
N SER A 75 -14.49 14.65 20.26
CA SER A 75 -14.10 14.64 18.85
C SER A 75 -14.39 15.98 18.16
N GLY A 76 -15.48 16.65 18.55
CA GLY A 76 -15.83 17.98 18.06
C GLY A 76 -14.96 19.11 18.61
N HIS A 77 -14.32 18.92 19.77
CA HIS A 77 -13.54 19.95 20.50
C HIS A 77 -12.13 19.46 20.86
N VAL A 78 -11.57 18.60 20.01
CA VAL A 78 -10.34 17.86 20.34
C VAL A 78 -9.14 18.80 20.52
N GLN A 79 -9.07 19.91 19.78
CA GLN A 79 -7.97 20.87 19.90
C GLN A 79 -8.02 21.59 21.26
N GLU A 80 -9.19 22.03 21.70
CA GLU A 80 -9.38 22.65 23.01
C GLU A 80 -9.10 21.64 24.14
N PHE A 81 -9.57 20.41 23.97
CA PHE A 81 -9.34 19.31 24.91
C PHE A 81 -7.85 19.02 25.13
N LEU A 82 -7.04 19.00 24.07
CA LEU A 82 -5.59 18.81 24.14
C LEU A 82 -4.86 19.94 24.89
N MET A 83 -5.41 21.15 24.86
CA MET A 83 -4.81 22.33 25.50
C MET A 83 -5.08 22.41 27.00
N LEU A 84 -6.02 21.63 27.53
CA LEU A 84 -6.31 21.55 28.96
C LEU A 84 -5.06 21.17 29.77
N ARG A 85 -4.88 21.73 30.97
CA ARG A 85 -3.67 21.47 31.79
C ARG A 85 -3.67 20.13 32.51
N VAL A 86 -4.70 19.30 32.28
CA VAL A 86 -4.90 18.00 32.91
C VAL A 86 -4.08 16.92 32.19
N ASP A 87 -3.70 15.87 32.93
CA ASP A 87 -3.11 14.66 32.35
C ASP A 87 -4.23 13.68 31.99
N PHE A 88 -4.15 13.09 30.79
CA PHE A 88 -5.10 12.09 30.29
C PHE A 88 -4.56 10.66 30.43
N GLY A 89 -3.53 10.46 31.27
CA GLY A 89 -2.99 9.14 31.61
C GLY A 89 -4.01 8.18 32.20
N CYS A 90 -5.10 8.67 32.79
CA CYS A 90 -6.20 7.87 33.34
C CYS A 90 -7.15 7.28 32.27
N LEU A 91 -7.09 7.75 31.03
CA LEU A 91 -7.93 7.22 29.96
C LEU A 91 -7.45 5.82 29.55
N SER A 92 -8.39 4.90 29.46
CA SER A 92 -8.13 3.53 29.02
C SER A 92 -7.70 3.46 27.55
N ASP A 93 -7.01 2.39 27.17
CA ASP A 93 -6.64 2.14 25.78
C ASP A 93 -7.89 1.92 24.88
N SER A 94 -9.01 1.46 25.44
CA SER A 94 -10.31 1.35 24.74
C SER A 94 -10.91 2.72 24.42
N THR A 95 -10.94 3.63 25.41
CA THR A 95 -11.44 4.99 25.23
C THR A 95 -10.59 5.77 24.23
N ILE A 96 -9.26 5.68 24.31
CA ILE A 96 -8.36 6.30 23.33
C ILE A 96 -8.63 5.75 21.93
N THR A 97 -8.90 4.45 21.79
CA THR A 97 -9.23 3.83 20.50
C THR A 97 -10.55 4.38 19.95
N LYS A 98 -11.58 4.56 20.80
CA LYS A 98 -12.85 5.18 20.41
C LYS A 98 -12.65 6.64 19.98
N ILE A 99 -11.94 7.46 20.74
CA ILE A 99 -11.66 8.85 20.36
C ILE A 99 -10.93 8.90 18.99
N ALA A 100 -9.92 8.04 18.80
CA ALA A 100 -9.18 7.98 17.55
C ALA A 100 -10.03 7.53 16.34
N SER A 101 -11.09 6.73 16.55
CA SER A 101 -12.00 6.34 15.46
C SER A 101 -12.90 7.49 15.01
N TYR A 102 -13.29 8.40 15.92
CA TYR A 102 -14.11 9.58 15.60
C TYR A 102 -13.31 10.71 14.95
N CYS A 103 -12.00 10.83 15.21
CA CYS A 103 -11.16 11.83 14.56
C CYS A 103 -10.74 11.41 13.13
N THR A 104 -10.79 12.32 12.16
CA THR A 104 -10.22 12.06 10.83
C THR A 104 -8.69 12.16 10.83
N PRO A 105 -7.98 11.46 9.91
CA PRO A 105 -6.53 11.60 9.79
C PRO A 105 -6.06 13.04 9.54
N GLU A 106 -6.82 13.81 8.77
CA GLU A 106 -6.54 15.21 8.45
C GLU A 106 -6.67 16.09 9.69
N GLN A 107 -7.72 15.88 10.50
CA GLN A 107 -7.87 16.54 11.80
C GLN A 107 -6.63 16.25 12.65
N LEU A 108 -6.27 14.97 12.87
CA LEU A 108 -5.12 14.57 13.68
C LEU A 108 -3.77 15.13 13.21
N GLN A 109 -3.59 15.40 11.91
CA GLN A 109 -2.38 16.03 11.38
C GLN A 109 -2.26 17.49 11.84
N SER A 110 -3.37 18.22 11.84
CA SER A 110 -3.43 19.64 12.18
C SER A 110 -3.36 19.92 13.69
N LEU A 111 -3.63 18.91 14.52
CA LEU A 111 -3.65 19.08 15.97
C LEU A 111 -2.27 19.39 16.56
N HIS A 112 -2.29 20.28 17.55
CA HIS A 112 -1.13 20.62 18.36
C HIS A 112 -1.33 20.20 19.81
N ASP A 113 -0.44 19.34 20.31
CA ASP A 113 -0.35 18.92 21.71
C ASP A 113 1.07 19.21 22.22
N PRO A 114 1.29 20.35 22.89
CA PRO A 114 2.63 20.77 23.32
C PRO A 114 3.35 19.80 24.25
N LYS A 115 2.59 18.98 25.00
CA LYS A 115 3.14 18.03 25.98
C LYS A 115 2.94 16.56 25.58
N ASP A 116 2.40 16.31 24.39
CA ASP A 116 2.07 14.99 23.87
C ASP A 116 1.34 14.08 24.89
N LYS A 117 0.30 14.62 25.51
CA LYS A 117 -0.47 13.95 26.57
C LYS A 117 -1.26 12.77 26.02
N ILE A 118 -1.82 12.93 24.82
CA ILE A 118 -2.68 11.92 24.19
C ILE A 118 -2.55 11.89 22.66
N LEU A 119 -2.06 12.96 22.01
CA LEU A 119 -2.04 13.05 20.55
C LEU A 119 -1.24 11.92 19.87
N SER A 120 -0.05 11.57 20.36
CA SER A 120 0.70 10.41 19.86
C SER A 120 -0.05 9.10 20.06
N LYS A 121 -0.79 8.95 21.17
CA LYS A 121 -1.59 7.74 21.41
C LYS A 121 -2.75 7.65 20.41
N LEU A 122 -3.43 8.76 20.11
CA LEU A 122 -4.50 8.82 19.09
C LEU A 122 -3.95 8.46 17.70
N ARG A 123 -2.82 9.07 17.30
CA ARG A 123 -2.16 8.78 16.02
C ARG A 123 -1.72 7.31 15.94
N ARG A 124 -1.18 6.74 17.01
CA ARG A 124 -0.85 5.31 17.11
C ARG A 124 -2.07 4.44 16.87
N LYS A 125 -3.19 4.70 17.58
CA LYS A 125 -4.44 3.95 17.40
C LYS A 125 -4.97 4.04 15.97
N LYS A 126 -4.80 5.18 15.29
CA LYS A 126 -5.16 5.34 13.88
C LYS A 126 -4.33 4.45 12.95
N VAL A 127 -3.02 4.33 13.20
CA VAL A 127 -2.13 3.42 12.47
C VAL A 127 -2.52 1.95 12.71
N GLU A 128 -2.73 1.57 13.97
CA GLU A 128 -3.16 0.21 14.35
C GLU A 128 -4.47 -0.16 13.65
N ALA A 129 -5.46 0.74 13.65
CA ALA A 129 -6.73 0.54 12.97
C ALA A 129 -6.57 0.39 11.44
N LEU A 130 -5.71 1.20 10.81
CA LEU A 130 -5.42 1.08 9.38
C LEU A 130 -4.82 -0.30 9.05
N VAL A 131 -3.80 -0.73 9.79
CA VAL A 131 -3.16 -2.04 9.57
C VAL A 131 -4.15 -3.18 9.79
N LYS A 132 -4.95 -3.13 10.86
CA LYS A 132 -5.98 -4.14 11.15
C LYS A 132 -7.02 -4.23 10.02
N SER A 133 -7.51 -3.09 9.53
CA SER A 133 -8.49 -3.05 8.43
C SER A 133 -7.96 -3.66 7.12
N LEU A 134 -6.66 -3.55 6.86
CA LEU A 134 -6.02 -4.15 5.69
C LEU A 134 -5.90 -5.66 5.85
N GLN A 135 -5.47 -6.12 7.04
CA GLN A 135 -5.34 -7.55 7.36
C GLN A 135 -6.69 -8.27 7.30
N GLU A 136 -7.75 -7.69 7.89
CA GLU A 136 -9.11 -8.24 7.85
C GLU A 136 -9.67 -8.30 6.43
N GLY A 137 -9.35 -7.31 5.59
CA GLY A 137 -9.72 -7.28 4.18
C GLY A 137 -8.91 -8.23 3.28
N GLY A 138 -8.07 -9.10 3.84
CA GLY A 138 -7.21 -10.02 3.08
C GLY A 138 -6.07 -9.34 2.31
N ARG A 139 -5.89 -8.03 2.48
CA ARG A 139 -4.87 -7.21 1.82
C ARG A 139 -3.62 -7.21 2.69
N ARG A 140 -2.65 -8.05 2.32
CA ARG A 140 -1.38 -8.12 3.06
C ARG A 140 -0.40 -7.09 2.53
N LEU A 141 -0.02 -6.14 3.37
CA LEU A 141 1.12 -5.26 3.11
C LEU A 141 2.41 -6.08 3.18
N GLU A 142 3.29 -5.87 2.22
CA GLU A 142 4.62 -6.48 2.17
C GLU A 142 5.65 -5.44 1.70
N LEU A 143 6.91 -5.64 2.08
CA LEU A 143 8.02 -4.84 1.59
C LEU A 143 8.65 -5.52 0.37
N CYS A 144 8.85 -4.78 -0.71
CA CYS A 144 9.48 -5.31 -1.91
C CYS A 144 11.00 -5.40 -1.77
N THR A 145 11.62 -6.52 -2.13
CA THR A 145 13.09 -6.68 -2.12
C THR A 145 13.80 -5.84 -3.17
N ASN A 146 13.10 -5.47 -4.25
CA ASN A 146 13.70 -4.81 -5.41
C ASN A 146 13.58 -3.28 -5.32
N CYS A 147 12.38 -2.76 -5.09
CA CYS A 147 12.15 -1.32 -4.96
C CYS A 147 12.19 -0.81 -3.52
N GLU A 148 12.22 -1.69 -2.52
CA GLU A 148 12.22 -1.34 -1.09
C GLU A 148 11.01 -0.47 -0.68
N LEU A 149 9.92 -0.52 -1.45
CA LEU A 149 8.64 0.13 -1.17
C LEU A 149 7.62 -0.89 -0.64
N LEU A 150 6.68 -0.39 0.18
CA LEU A 150 5.50 -1.14 0.58
C LEU A 150 4.56 -1.34 -0.62
N PHE A 151 3.99 -2.53 -0.72
CA PHE A 151 2.96 -2.86 -1.70
C PHE A 151 1.94 -3.83 -1.10
N ILE A 152 0.75 -3.90 -1.70
CA ILE A 152 -0.29 -4.86 -1.30
C ILE A 152 -0.14 -6.12 -2.16
N ARG A 153 0.00 -7.28 -1.51
CA ARG A 153 0.02 -8.57 -2.20
C ARG A 153 -1.39 -9.04 -2.56
N GLY A 154 -1.54 -9.56 -3.77
CA GLY A 154 -2.78 -10.22 -4.22
C GLY A 154 -3.83 -9.28 -4.80
N GLU A 155 -3.54 -7.99 -4.89
CA GLU A 155 -4.40 -7.04 -5.57
C GLU A 155 -4.12 -7.10 -7.08
N LYS A 156 -5.12 -7.51 -7.87
CA LYS A 156 -5.01 -7.59 -9.35
C LYS A 156 -4.66 -6.24 -9.98
N ASP A 157 -4.94 -5.18 -9.23
CA ASP A 157 -4.80 -3.79 -9.60
C ASP A 157 -3.56 -3.13 -8.96
N SER A 158 -2.64 -3.87 -8.35
CA SER A 158 -1.43 -3.27 -7.76
C SER A 158 -0.55 -2.63 -8.84
N ALA A 159 0.09 -1.50 -8.52
CA ALA A 159 1.15 -0.94 -9.36
C ALA A 159 2.29 -1.96 -9.56
N GLY A 160 2.91 -1.93 -10.74
CA GLY A 160 4.06 -2.77 -11.04
C GLY A 160 5.33 -2.26 -10.35
N CYS A 161 6.21 -3.18 -9.95
CA CYS A 161 7.49 -2.84 -9.34
C CYS A 161 8.42 -2.21 -10.36
N GLN A 162 8.80 -0.95 -10.14
CA GLN A 162 9.72 -0.26 -11.05
C GLN A 162 11.05 -0.99 -11.18
N LYS A 163 11.68 -1.39 -10.07
CA LYS A 163 12.98 -2.10 -10.04
C LYS A 163 12.85 -3.63 -10.18
N GLY A 164 11.65 -4.14 -10.44
CA GLY A 164 11.40 -5.58 -10.55
C GLY A 164 11.78 -6.09 -11.93
N MET A 165 12.19 -7.36 -12.00
CA MET A 165 12.47 -8.03 -13.27
C MET A 165 11.25 -7.93 -14.18
N ARG A 166 11.44 -7.38 -15.39
CA ARG A 166 10.37 -7.17 -16.34
C ARG A 166 9.97 -8.47 -17.03
N GLN A 167 8.67 -8.68 -17.11
CA GLN A 167 8.04 -9.76 -17.87
C GLN A 167 7.11 -9.16 -18.91
N ILE A 168 6.96 -9.85 -20.03
CA ILE A 168 6.03 -9.45 -21.09
C ILE A 168 4.64 -9.92 -20.67
N GLY A 169 3.74 -8.98 -20.46
CA GLY A 169 2.34 -9.21 -20.16
C GLY A 169 1.58 -9.78 -21.36
N VAL A 170 0.33 -10.16 -21.12
CA VAL A 170 -0.51 -10.82 -22.13
C VAL A 170 -0.82 -9.94 -23.34
N HIS A 171 -0.69 -8.61 -23.21
CA HIS A 171 -0.88 -7.64 -24.29
C HIS A 171 0.46 -7.05 -24.81
N GLY A 172 1.60 -7.64 -24.44
CA GLY A 172 2.92 -7.19 -24.88
C GLY A 172 3.54 -6.07 -24.05
N GLU A 173 2.92 -5.69 -22.93
CA GLU A 173 3.39 -4.68 -21.99
C GLU A 173 4.56 -5.20 -21.12
N LEU A 174 5.47 -4.31 -20.69
CA LEU A 174 6.60 -4.67 -19.82
C LEU A 174 6.25 -4.45 -18.34
N ILE A 175 5.81 -5.50 -17.65
CA ILE A 175 5.39 -5.43 -16.23
C ILE A 175 6.53 -5.90 -15.33
N GLY A 176 6.90 -5.09 -14.35
CA GLY A 176 7.77 -5.52 -13.26
C GLY A 176 6.91 -6.01 -12.10
N ASN A 177 7.20 -7.19 -11.56
CA ASN A 177 6.46 -7.72 -10.41
C ASN A 177 7.17 -7.39 -9.09
N HIS A 178 6.39 -7.01 -8.08
CA HIS A 178 6.91 -6.89 -6.72
C HIS A 178 7.29 -8.28 -6.19
N GLN A 179 8.42 -8.35 -5.48
CA GLN A 179 8.87 -9.57 -4.81
C GLN A 179 8.88 -9.33 -3.31
N ALA A 180 8.04 -10.11 -2.61
CA ALA A 180 7.91 -10.08 -1.16
C ALA A 180 9.24 -10.37 -0.47
N LYS A 181 9.61 -9.54 0.50
CA LYS A 181 10.75 -9.83 1.37
C LYS A 181 10.40 -10.97 2.32
N SER A 182 11.20 -12.05 2.27
CA SER A 182 11.03 -13.20 3.15
C SER A 182 11.17 -12.80 4.63
N GLY A 183 10.24 -13.26 5.47
CA GLY A 183 10.24 -13.01 6.91
C GLY A 183 9.89 -11.58 7.33
N TRP A 184 9.50 -10.71 6.40
CA TRP A 184 9.10 -9.34 6.73
C TRP A 184 7.70 -9.28 7.33
N GLN A 185 7.53 -8.45 8.34
CA GLN A 185 6.26 -8.20 9.03
C GLN A 185 6.06 -6.69 9.24
N ILE A 186 4.83 -6.22 9.14
CA ILE A 186 4.50 -4.80 9.34
C ILE A 186 4.83 -4.34 10.76
N GLU A 187 4.71 -5.22 11.75
CA GLU A 187 5.04 -4.97 13.14
C GLU A 187 6.53 -4.67 13.33
N MET A 188 7.41 -5.24 12.50
CA MET A 188 8.84 -4.88 12.50
C MET A 188 9.05 -3.44 12.05
N LEU A 189 8.39 -3.03 10.95
CA LEU A 189 8.46 -1.66 10.47
C LEU A 189 7.93 -0.68 11.52
N LEU A 190 6.80 -0.98 12.15
CA LEU A 190 6.23 -0.12 13.18
C LEU A 190 7.17 0.05 14.39
N ARG A 191 7.81 -1.02 14.86
CA ARG A 191 8.80 -0.92 15.95
C ARG A 191 9.97 0.00 15.59
N GLU A 192 10.47 -0.11 14.37
CA GLU A 192 11.61 0.67 13.88
C GLU A 192 11.25 2.14 13.65
N LEU A 193 10.05 2.40 13.11
CA LEU A 193 9.50 3.75 12.98
C LEU A 193 9.28 4.44 14.32
N VAL A 194 9.01 3.70 15.39
CA VAL A 194 8.90 4.25 16.75
C VAL A 194 10.28 4.50 17.35
N ALA A 195 11.25 3.64 17.04
CA ALA A 195 12.62 3.80 17.53
C ALA A 195 13.35 4.98 16.86
N SER A 196 13.02 5.32 15.62
CA SER A 196 13.66 6.43 14.91
C SER A 196 13.18 7.80 15.40
N LYS A 197 14.13 8.68 15.72
CA LYS A 197 13.85 10.03 16.26
C LYS A 197 13.22 11.01 15.26
N ASN A 198 13.25 10.68 13.95
CA ASN A 198 12.81 11.58 12.88
C ASN A 198 11.44 11.18 12.30
N THR A 199 10.72 10.30 12.96
CA THR A 199 9.44 9.76 12.50
C THR A 199 8.40 9.89 13.59
N SER A 200 7.17 10.17 13.18
CA SER A 200 6.02 10.25 14.06
C SER A 200 4.98 9.20 13.67
N TRP A 201 4.04 8.91 14.55
CA TRP A 201 2.89 8.06 14.21
C TRP A 201 2.06 8.64 13.05
N SER A 202 2.05 9.97 12.90
CA SER A 202 1.42 10.63 11.74
C SER A 202 2.15 10.27 10.44
N ALA A 203 3.48 10.33 10.45
CA ALA A 203 4.30 9.97 9.30
C ALA A 203 4.09 8.49 8.91
N ALA A 204 4.06 7.61 9.91
CA ALA A 204 3.79 6.17 9.71
C ALA A 204 2.41 5.93 9.08
N TYR A 205 1.38 6.65 9.55
CA TYR A 205 0.03 6.57 8.98
C TYR A 205 0.05 6.92 7.49
N TRP A 206 0.61 8.07 7.13
CA TRP A 206 0.61 8.53 5.74
C TRP A 206 1.46 7.68 4.82
N TYR A 207 2.58 7.14 5.31
CA TYR A 207 3.40 6.18 4.56
C TYR A 207 2.63 4.89 4.26
N ILE A 208 1.98 4.30 5.28
CA ILE A 208 1.19 3.07 5.10
C ILE A 208 -0.03 3.34 4.23
N TRP A 209 -0.77 4.41 4.49
CA TRP A 209 -1.93 4.80 3.70
C TRP A 209 -1.56 5.05 2.24
N GLY A 210 -0.43 5.73 1.98
CA GLY A 210 0.05 5.97 0.62
C GLY A 210 0.41 4.69 -0.14
N ALA A 211 0.90 3.67 0.54
CA ALA A 211 1.11 2.35 -0.07
C ALA A 211 -0.19 1.69 -0.57
N THR A 212 -1.34 2.07 0.00
CA THR A 212 -2.66 1.54 -0.39
C THR A 212 -3.35 2.32 -1.51
N LYS A 213 -2.83 3.51 -1.85
CA LYS A 213 -3.47 4.40 -2.82
C LYS A 213 -2.72 4.34 -4.15
N TYR A 214 -3.44 3.94 -5.18
CA TYR A 214 -2.93 3.82 -6.55
C TYR A 214 -3.69 4.75 -7.50
N PHE A 215 -3.01 5.28 -8.50
CA PHE A 215 -3.62 6.14 -9.52
C PHE A 215 -2.91 5.96 -10.87
N ASN A 216 -3.61 6.30 -11.96
CA ASN A 216 -3.01 6.31 -13.29
C ASN A 216 -2.35 7.66 -13.59
N CYS A 217 -1.09 7.65 -14.02
CA CYS A 217 -0.39 8.87 -14.37
C CYS A 217 -0.69 9.30 -15.81
N SER A 218 -1.09 10.56 -16.01
CA SER A 218 -1.35 11.14 -17.34
C SER A 218 -0.09 11.31 -18.19
N VAL A 219 1.10 11.33 -17.58
CA VAL A 219 2.39 11.54 -18.24
C VAL A 219 3.00 10.22 -18.70
N CYS A 220 3.35 9.33 -17.77
CA CYS A 220 4.00 8.05 -18.09
C CYS A 220 3.00 6.95 -18.48
N LYS A 221 1.69 7.19 -18.32
CA LYS A 221 0.61 6.23 -18.59
C LYS A 221 0.71 4.94 -17.78
N GLN A 222 1.51 4.94 -16.71
CA GLN A 222 1.63 3.82 -15.78
C GLN A 222 0.74 4.03 -14.56
N LYS A 223 0.36 2.92 -13.93
CA LYS A 223 -0.26 2.90 -12.61
C LYS A 223 0.82 3.02 -11.54
N CYS A 224 0.65 3.94 -10.61
CA CYS A 224 1.65 4.31 -9.61
C CYS A 224 1.02 4.38 -8.22
N SER A 225 1.81 4.08 -7.19
CA SER A 225 1.41 4.34 -5.79
C SER A 225 1.59 5.82 -5.45
N LEU A 226 0.85 6.33 -4.45
CA LEU A 226 1.13 7.63 -3.84
C LEU A 226 2.58 7.75 -3.36
N LEU A 227 3.21 6.64 -2.94
CA LEU A 227 4.62 6.65 -2.52
C LEU A 227 5.59 7.04 -3.64
N GLU A 228 5.20 6.84 -4.89
CA GLU A 228 6.03 7.12 -6.06
C GLU A 228 5.73 8.49 -6.67
N LEU A 229 4.91 9.34 -6.02
CA LEU A 229 4.38 10.56 -6.64
C LEU A 229 5.47 11.46 -7.22
N GLU A 230 6.62 11.58 -6.59
CA GLU A 230 7.70 12.47 -7.06
C GLU A 230 8.63 11.84 -8.13
N ASP A 231 8.45 10.55 -8.45
CA ASP A 231 9.39 9.76 -9.26
C ASP A 231 8.88 9.47 -10.70
N CYS A 232 8.16 10.42 -11.33
CA CYS A 232 7.72 10.23 -12.72
C CYS A 232 8.87 10.47 -13.69
N ALA A 233 9.56 9.39 -14.06
CA ALA A 233 10.54 9.43 -15.13
C ALA A 233 9.85 9.66 -16.50
N TYR A 234 10.39 10.59 -17.29
CA TYR A 234 9.97 10.85 -18.67
C TYR A 234 11.11 11.38 -19.54
N HIS A 235 10.95 11.26 -20.85
CA HIS A 235 11.83 11.86 -21.85
C HIS A 235 11.18 13.12 -22.43
N PRO A 236 11.75 14.33 -22.25
CA PRO A 236 11.20 15.55 -22.84
C PRO A 236 11.49 15.69 -24.33
N GLY A 237 12.49 14.98 -24.86
CA GLY A 237 12.91 15.06 -26.25
C GLY A 237 12.07 14.18 -27.16
N SER A 238 11.80 14.67 -28.37
CA SER A 238 11.14 13.89 -29.42
C SER A 238 11.96 12.66 -29.81
N ILE A 239 11.28 11.70 -30.42
CA ILE A 239 11.93 10.54 -31.03
C ILE A 239 12.61 10.99 -32.33
N VAL A 240 13.90 10.69 -32.45
CA VAL A 240 14.73 10.93 -33.64
C VAL A 240 15.17 9.57 -34.19
N ASP A 241 15.40 9.50 -35.49
CA ASP A 241 15.67 8.28 -36.26
C ASP A 241 14.48 7.29 -36.30
N ASN A 242 14.61 6.24 -37.12
CA ASN A 242 13.56 5.24 -37.34
C ASN A 242 14.04 3.82 -37.01
N GLY A 243 13.10 2.96 -36.62
CA GLY A 243 13.34 1.53 -36.38
C GLY A 243 14.24 1.27 -35.16
N PRO A 244 15.13 0.26 -35.20
CA PRO A 244 15.97 -0.11 -34.05
C PRO A 244 17.04 0.94 -33.70
N ALA A 245 17.25 1.93 -34.57
CA ALA A 245 18.13 3.06 -34.32
C ALA A 245 17.44 4.22 -33.60
N ALA A 246 16.11 4.19 -33.43
CA ALA A 246 15.35 5.30 -32.86
C ALA A 246 15.79 5.64 -31.43
N LYS A 247 15.97 6.94 -31.17
CA LYS A 247 16.48 7.48 -29.89
C LYS A 247 15.69 8.70 -29.44
N TYR A 248 15.76 9.01 -28.16
CA TYR A 248 15.24 10.26 -27.62
C TYR A 248 16.22 11.42 -27.84
N ALA A 249 15.76 12.53 -28.42
CA ALA A 249 16.58 13.73 -28.65
C ALA A 249 17.22 14.30 -27.37
N CYS A 250 16.58 14.08 -26.22
CA CYS A 250 16.98 14.69 -24.95
C CYS A 250 18.20 14.06 -24.30
N CYS A 251 18.44 12.77 -24.52
CA CYS A 251 19.54 12.03 -23.87
C CYS A 251 20.21 11.00 -24.79
N SER A 252 19.76 10.89 -26.04
CA SER A 252 20.21 9.88 -27.02
C SER A 252 20.03 8.42 -26.56
N ALA A 253 19.25 8.17 -25.52
CA ALA A 253 18.87 6.82 -25.12
C ALA A 253 18.05 6.17 -26.25
N ARG A 254 18.35 4.91 -26.57
CA ARG A 254 17.60 4.14 -27.56
C ARG A 254 16.24 3.76 -27.00
N ILE A 255 15.22 3.85 -27.83
CA ILE A 255 13.83 3.48 -27.46
C ILE A 255 13.75 1.99 -27.21
N PHE A 256 14.43 1.20 -28.05
CA PHE A 256 14.56 -0.24 -27.91
C PHE A 256 15.95 -0.56 -27.35
N SER A 257 16.12 -0.35 -26.04
CA SER A 257 17.32 -0.78 -25.32
C SER A 257 16.98 -1.96 -24.42
N ALA A 258 17.90 -2.93 -24.32
CA ALA A 258 17.86 -3.96 -23.30
C ALA A 258 18.12 -3.39 -21.89
N ASP A 259 18.70 -2.18 -21.81
CA ASP A 259 18.98 -1.50 -20.56
C ASP A 259 17.71 -0.86 -19.99
N GLU A 260 17.22 -1.39 -18.86
CA GLU A 260 15.99 -1.00 -18.18
C GLU A 260 15.93 0.47 -17.73
N SER A 261 17.07 1.17 -17.67
CA SER A 261 17.16 2.59 -17.31
C SER A 261 16.90 3.52 -18.50
N SER A 262 17.26 3.09 -19.72
CA SER A 262 17.13 3.90 -20.93
C SER A 262 15.67 4.15 -21.35
N THR A 263 14.78 3.22 -21.00
CA THR A 263 13.36 3.26 -21.35
C THR A 263 12.50 4.06 -20.38
N ARG A 264 13.00 4.40 -19.18
CA ARG A 264 12.19 5.04 -18.12
C ARG A 264 12.04 6.55 -18.28
N GLY A 265 13.07 7.23 -18.76
CA GLY A 265 13.09 8.69 -18.82
C GLY A 265 14.41 9.27 -18.32
N CYS A 266 14.90 10.34 -18.94
CA CYS A 266 16.13 11.03 -18.51
C CYS A 266 15.87 12.18 -17.53
N ARG A 267 14.61 12.53 -17.29
CA ARG A 267 14.21 13.54 -16.30
C ARG A 267 13.07 13.00 -15.43
N THR A 268 13.00 13.50 -14.21
CA THR A 268 11.92 13.21 -13.27
C THR A 268 11.07 14.45 -13.02
N LYS A 269 9.78 14.24 -12.78
CA LYS A 269 8.84 15.25 -12.29
C LYS A 269 7.77 14.54 -11.45
N PRO A 270 6.90 15.24 -10.71
CA PRO A 270 5.80 14.57 -10.05
C PRO A 270 4.84 13.93 -11.07
N HIS A 271 4.36 12.72 -10.75
CA HIS A 271 3.27 12.07 -11.46
C HIS A 271 2.01 12.93 -11.35
N MET A 272 1.24 12.98 -12.44
CA MET A 272 0.00 13.75 -12.51
C MET A 272 -1.18 12.78 -12.63
N PRO A 273 -2.06 12.69 -11.62
CA PRO A 273 -3.23 11.82 -11.67
C PRO A 273 -4.08 12.08 -12.92
N LEU A 274 -4.55 11.03 -13.57
CA LEU A 274 -5.47 11.14 -14.69
C LEU A 274 -6.88 11.44 -14.13
N ASN A 275 -7.45 12.59 -14.47
CA ASN A 275 -8.74 13.10 -13.96
C ASN A 275 -9.98 12.19 -14.19
N GLY A 276 -9.82 11.04 -14.84
CA GLY A 276 -10.91 10.11 -15.19
C GLY A 276 -11.19 9.00 -14.17
N ASP A 277 -10.32 8.81 -13.17
CA ASP A 277 -10.55 7.79 -12.13
C ASP A 277 -11.62 8.29 -11.15
N LYS A 278 -12.88 7.95 -11.42
CA LYS A 278 -14.07 8.21 -10.60
C LYS A 278 -14.07 7.44 -9.26
N LEU A 279 -12.98 7.49 -8.52
CA LEU A 279 -12.94 7.09 -7.12
C LEU A 279 -12.85 8.37 -6.29
N ALA A 280 -13.75 8.52 -5.32
CA ALA A 280 -13.72 9.61 -4.32
C ALA A 280 -12.35 9.77 -3.62
N ASP A 281 -11.46 8.80 -3.78
CA ASP A 281 -10.08 8.81 -3.31
C ASP A 281 -9.17 9.87 -3.98
N VAL A 282 -9.40 10.29 -5.23
CA VAL A 282 -8.46 11.21 -5.93
C VAL A 282 -8.58 12.67 -5.46
N SER A 283 -9.79 13.10 -5.06
CA SER A 283 -10.00 14.42 -4.44
C SER A 283 -9.45 14.45 -3.01
N SER A 284 -9.67 13.38 -2.24
CA SER A 284 -9.04 13.17 -0.93
C SER A 284 -7.51 13.20 -1.06
N PHE A 285 -6.95 12.49 -2.04
CA PHE A 285 -5.52 12.48 -2.35
C PHE A 285 -4.97 13.89 -2.58
N SER A 286 -5.64 14.70 -3.41
CA SER A 286 -5.14 16.05 -3.75
C SER A 286 -5.11 16.99 -2.54
N ASN A 287 -6.12 16.88 -1.66
CA ASN A 287 -6.16 17.63 -0.40
C ASN A 287 -5.10 17.15 0.58
N VAL A 288 -4.86 15.83 0.63
CA VAL A 288 -3.89 15.19 1.51
C VAL A 288 -2.45 15.53 1.09
N VAL A 289 -2.14 15.47 -0.22
CA VAL A 289 -0.83 15.86 -0.79
C VAL A 289 -0.48 17.32 -0.50
N ALA A 290 -1.49 18.18 -0.30
CA ALA A 290 -1.32 19.59 0.03
C ALA A 290 -1.07 19.85 1.53
N LEU A 291 -1.13 18.82 2.39
CA LEU A 291 -0.86 18.97 3.82
C LEU A 291 0.61 19.32 4.09
N PRO A 292 0.90 20.27 5.01
CA PRO A 292 2.26 20.67 5.34
C PRO A 292 3.14 19.50 5.80
N SER A 293 4.38 19.45 5.31
CA SER A 293 5.42 18.47 5.66
C SER A 293 5.04 16.99 5.48
N MET A 294 3.91 16.68 4.82
CA MET A 294 3.48 15.30 4.58
C MET A 294 4.54 14.51 3.79
N TRP A 295 5.08 15.10 2.72
CA TRP A 295 6.10 14.46 1.89
C TRP A 295 7.43 14.23 2.61
N GLU A 296 7.83 15.17 3.47
CA GLU A 296 9.03 15.02 4.29
C GLU A 296 8.86 13.88 5.29
N GLN A 297 7.67 13.76 5.89
CA GLN A 297 7.28 12.69 6.79
C GLN A 297 7.27 11.32 6.10
N ILE A 298 6.62 11.21 4.94
CA ILE A 298 6.62 9.97 4.12
C ILE A 298 8.05 9.56 3.79
N ARG A 299 8.89 10.49 3.33
CA ARG A 299 10.29 10.20 2.99
C ARG A 299 11.13 9.79 4.19
N ALA A 300 10.87 10.35 5.37
CA ALA A 300 11.53 9.93 6.60
C ALA A 300 11.19 8.46 6.92
N CYS A 301 9.91 8.08 6.83
CA CYS A 301 9.47 6.69 7.01
C CYS A 301 10.04 5.76 5.93
N GLU A 302 10.07 6.20 4.69
CA GLU A 302 10.63 5.44 3.57
C GLU A 302 12.12 5.13 3.78
N LYS A 303 12.91 6.11 4.25
CA LYS A 303 14.33 5.88 4.58
C LYS A 303 14.51 4.79 5.63
N VAL A 304 13.65 4.77 6.65
CA VAL A 304 13.65 3.70 7.68
C VAL A 304 13.27 2.36 7.04
N ALA A 305 12.21 2.33 6.23
CA ALA A 305 11.77 1.11 5.55
C ALA A 305 12.87 0.53 4.63
N ARG A 306 13.58 1.38 3.89
CA ARG A 306 14.73 1.00 3.04
C ARG A 306 15.92 0.51 3.86
N ALA A 307 16.20 1.12 5.01
CA ALA A 307 17.27 0.70 5.91
C ALA A 307 17.03 -0.70 6.52
N LEU A 308 15.77 -1.15 6.59
CA LEU A 308 15.45 -2.52 6.97
C LEU A 308 15.82 -3.53 5.86
N GLY A 309 16.15 -3.08 4.65
CA GLY A 309 16.74 -3.87 3.57
C GLY A 309 18.15 -4.35 3.91
N PRO A 310 18.64 -5.47 3.33
CA PRO A 310 20.09 -5.64 3.22
C PRO A 310 20.66 -4.38 2.55
N PRO A 311 21.90 -3.96 2.85
CA PRO A 311 22.50 -2.81 2.17
C PRO A 311 22.33 -3.04 0.67
N SER A 312 21.57 -2.15 0.03
CA SER A 312 21.42 -2.10 -1.42
C SER A 312 22.79 -2.43 -1.98
N ALA A 313 22.90 -3.52 -2.76
CA ALA A 313 24.12 -3.85 -3.46
C ALA A 313 24.42 -2.63 -4.33
N GLY A 314 25.23 -1.73 -3.78
CA GLY A 314 25.35 -0.38 -4.28
C GLY A 314 25.77 -0.47 -5.73
N ASP A 315 25.03 0.20 -6.59
CA ASP A 315 25.51 0.84 -7.81
C ASP A 315 26.67 0.13 -8.52
N ARG A 316 26.61 -1.20 -8.60
CA ARG A 316 27.50 -2.00 -9.43
C ARG A 316 26.70 -2.24 -10.67
N GLY A 317 27.00 -1.41 -11.67
CA GLY A 317 26.75 -1.71 -13.07
C GLY A 317 27.02 -3.20 -13.31
N GLY A 318 25.92 -3.92 -13.48
CA GLY A 318 25.90 -5.37 -13.36
C GLY A 318 24.48 -5.87 -13.59
N GLY A 319 23.75 -5.22 -14.50
CA GLY A 319 22.62 -5.86 -15.15
C GLY A 319 23.14 -7.17 -15.70
N GLY A 320 22.61 -8.29 -15.19
CA GLY A 320 22.79 -9.58 -15.83
C GLY A 320 22.35 -9.39 -17.27
N ARG A 321 23.33 -9.29 -18.18
CA ARG A 321 23.07 -9.17 -19.61
C ARG A 321 22.15 -10.33 -19.95
N ILE A 322 20.91 -10.04 -20.31
CA ILE A 322 20.18 -10.95 -21.18
C ILE A 322 21.05 -11.03 -22.43
N ASP A 323 21.70 -12.16 -22.63
CA ASP A 323 22.45 -12.39 -23.86
C ASP A 323 21.45 -12.50 -25.00
N VAL A 324 21.09 -11.35 -25.59
CA VAL A 324 20.16 -11.28 -26.72
C VAL A 324 20.73 -12.05 -27.93
N ALA A 325 22.04 -12.33 -27.96
CA ALA A 325 22.65 -13.18 -28.97
C ALA A 325 22.25 -14.67 -28.83
N SER A 326 21.77 -15.10 -27.66
CA SER A 326 21.17 -16.42 -27.45
C SER A 326 19.73 -16.53 -27.96
N LEU A 327 19.04 -15.40 -28.13
CA LEU A 327 17.67 -15.33 -28.68
C LEU A 327 17.67 -15.12 -30.21
N PHE A 328 18.66 -14.40 -30.75
CA PHE A 328 18.84 -14.19 -32.20
C PHE A 328 20.32 -14.08 -32.57
N PRO A 329 21.02 -15.20 -32.86
CA PRO A 329 22.42 -15.13 -33.30
C PRO A 329 22.53 -14.49 -34.69
N PRO A 330 23.50 -13.56 -34.91
CA PRO A 330 23.70 -12.94 -36.21
C PRO A 330 24.23 -13.96 -37.24
N PRO A 331 23.88 -13.84 -38.53
CA PRO A 331 24.42 -14.71 -39.57
C PRO A 331 25.93 -14.45 -39.73
N GLN A 332 26.76 -15.43 -39.36
CA GLN A 332 28.20 -15.32 -39.56
C GLN A 332 28.59 -15.53 -41.03
N PRO A 333 29.54 -14.74 -41.57
CA PRO A 333 30.03 -14.90 -42.93
C PRO A 333 30.85 -16.19 -43.06
N ARG A 334 30.57 -16.96 -44.12
CA ARG A 334 31.34 -18.15 -44.49
C ARG A 334 32.81 -17.78 -44.73
N LYS A 335 33.73 -18.37 -43.96
CA LYS A 335 35.13 -18.49 -44.35
C LYS A 335 35.60 -19.94 -44.32
N THR A 336 36.37 -20.21 -45.35
CA THR A 336 36.88 -21.46 -45.88
C THR A 336 37.84 -22.20 -44.96
N VAL A 337 37.84 -23.53 -45.14
CA VAL A 337 38.60 -24.57 -44.46
C VAL A 337 40.11 -24.41 -44.61
N GLY A 338 40.88 -24.76 -43.57
CA GLY A 338 42.32 -25.02 -43.64
C GLY A 338 43.01 -25.44 -42.32
N SER A 339 43.21 -26.75 -42.16
CA SER A 339 44.24 -27.51 -41.41
C SER A 339 44.44 -27.38 -39.87
N ILE A 340 44.00 -28.45 -39.19
CA ILE A 340 44.55 -29.28 -38.08
C ILE A 340 45.98 -28.91 -37.58
N ASP A 341 46.26 -28.74 -36.27
CA ASP A 341 46.59 -29.84 -35.32
C ASP A 341 46.24 -29.62 -33.81
N ARG A 342 46.01 -30.78 -33.16
CA ARG A 342 45.70 -31.22 -31.76
C ARG A 342 46.08 -30.30 -30.56
N GLU A 343 45.40 -30.32 -29.38
CA GLU A 343 44.92 -31.46 -28.57
C GLU A 343 43.98 -31.05 -27.39
N SER A 344 43.20 -32.03 -26.88
CA SER A 344 42.59 -32.12 -25.52
C SER A 344 41.07 -31.86 -25.31
N SER A 345 40.30 -32.93 -25.48
CA SER A 345 39.11 -33.43 -24.76
C SER A 345 38.21 -32.51 -23.90
N SER A 346 36.96 -32.35 -24.33
CA SER A 346 35.76 -32.53 -23.48
C SER A 346 34.48 -32.81 -24.28
N LYS A 347 33.87 -33.96 -23.97
CA LYS A 347 32.50 -34.48 -24.24
C LYS A 347 31.63 -33.75 -25.29
N LYS A 348 31.48 -34.36 -26.47
CA LYS A 348 30.45 -34.06 -27.48
C LYS A 348 29.07 -34.60 -27.04
N LEU A 349 28.10 -33.69 -26.85
CA LEU A 349 26.67 -33.97 -26.98
C LEU A 349 26.28 -33.82 -28.46
N GLY A 350 25.56 -34.81 -28.98
CA GLY A 350 25.48 -35.13 -30.41
C GLY A 350 24.67 -34.18 -31.29
N GLU A 351 25.15 -34.04 -32.54
CA GLU A 351 24.53 -33.36 -33.68
C GLU A 351 23.16 -33.95 -34.12
N GLY A 352 22.72 -35.05 -33.51
CA GLY A 352 21.40 -35.66 -33.79
C GLY A 352 20.20 -34.83 -33.29
N ASN A 353 20.38 -34.05 -32.22
CA ASN A 353 19.25 -33.37 -31.54
C ASN A 353 18.70 -32.16 -32.30
N VAL A 354 19.55 -31.45 -33.06
CA VAL A 354 19.12 -30.22 -33.78
C VAL A 354 18.25 -30.55 -35.00
N SER A 355 18.54 -31.65 -35.70
CA SER A 355 17.73 -32.14 -36.81
C SER A 355 16.36 -32.66 -36.33
N ALA A 356 16.35 -33.41 -35.21
CA ALA A 356 15.13 -33.90 -34.59
C ALA A 356 14.23 -32.75 -34.09
N TYR A 357 14.81 -31.76 -33.41
CA TYR A 357 14.09 -30.59 -32.92
C TYR A 357 13.51 -29.75 -34.07
N ARG A 358 14.28 -29.53 -35.15
CA ARG A 358 13.80 -28.78 -36.33
C ARG A 358 12.69 -29.52 -37.07
N LYS A 359 12.71 -30.86 -37.10
CA LYS A 359 11.59 -31.67 -37.62
C LYS A 359 10.36 -31.57 -36.71
N GLN A 360 10.54 -31.62 -35.39
CA GLN A 360 9.46 -31.50 -34.42
C GLN A 360 8.76 -30.13 -34.47
N CYS A 361 9.51 -29.02 -34.59
CA CYS A 361 8.92 -27.70 -34.80
C CYS A 361 8.12 -27.58 -36.10
N LYS A 362 8.56 -28.23 -37.19
CA LYS A 362 7.80 -28.24 -38.45
C LYS A 362 6.49 -29.02 -38.33
N VAL A 363 6.50 -30.13 -37.59
CA VAL A 363 5.29 -30.91 -37.31
C VAL A 363 4.31 -30.09 -36.48
N LEU A 364 4.77 -29.41 -35.42
CA LEU A 364 3.91 -28.56 -34.59
C LEU A 364 3.33 -27.37 -35.37
N GLN A 365 4.12 -26.74 -36.25
CA GLN A 365 3.61 -25.69 -37.13
C GLN A 365 2.56 -26.20 -38.12
N GLN A 366 2.74 -27.41 -38.64
CA GLN A 366 1.76 -28.02 -39.53
C GLN A 366 0.46 -28.35 -38.78
N GLN A 367 0.57 -28.89 -37.56
CA GLN A 367 -0.59 -29.18 -36.71
C GLN A 367 -1.38 -27.92 -36.35
N GLU A 368 -0.73 -26.79 -36.05
CA GLU A 368 -1.46 -25.55 -35.77
C GLU A 368 -2.14 -24.97 -37.03
N LYS A 369 -1.49 -25.08 -38.20
CA LYS A 369 -2.12 -24.70 -39.48
C LYS A 369 -3.35 -25.55 -39.78
N ASP A 370 -3.27 -26.85 -39.55
CA ASP A 370 -4.38 -27.78 -39.76
C ASP A 370 -5.50 -27.53 -38.74
N ARG A 371 -5.16 -27.19 -37.49
CA ARG A 371 -6.12 -26.79 -36.45
C ARG A 371 -6.92 -25.54 -36.85
N ILE A 372 -6.24 -24.51 -37.34
CA ILE A 372 -6.88 -23.27 -37.82
C ILE A 372 -7.79 -23.59 -39.02
N ARG A 373 -7.33 -24.44 -39.95
CA ARG A 373 -8.13 -24.84 -41.12
C ARG A 373 -9.40 -25.60 -40.72
N CYS A 374 -9.31 -26.50 -39.73
CA CYS A 374 -10.48 -27.21 -39.20
C CYS A 374 -11.47 -26.26 -38.50
N LEU A 375 -10.99 -25.23 -37.80
CA LEU A 375 -11.85 -24.22 -37.19
C LEU A 375 -12.58 -23.39 -38.25
N ASP A 376 -11.89 -22.99 -39.33
CA ASP A 376 -12.53 -22.27 -40.44
C ASP A 376 -13.55 -23.13 -41.19
N MET A 377 -13.25 -24.41 -41.47
CA MET A 377 -14.23 -25.32 -42.07
C MET A 377 -15.44 -25.53 -41.15
N SER A 378 -15.22 -25.65 -39.84
CA SER A 378 -16.31 -25.79 -38.86
C SER A 378 -17.19 -24.54 -38.85
N ARG A 379 -16.59 -23.34 -38.93
CA ARG A 379 -17.32 -22.08 -39.03
C ARG A 379 -18.17 -22.01 -40.30
N GLN A 380 -17.61 -22.40 -41.44
CA GLN A 380 -18.31 -22.44 -42.73
C GLN A 380 -19.48 -23.43 -42.72
N LEU A 381 -19.31 -24.61 -42.11
CA LEU A 381 -20.39 -25.60 -41.97
C LEU A 381 -21.53 -25.10 -41.07
N VAL A 382 -21.20 -24.37 -39.99
CA VAL A 382 -22.21 -23.73 -39.13
C VAL A 382 -22.97 -22.64 -39.88
N GLU A 383 -22.27 -21.83 -40.69
CA GLU A 383 -22.90 -20.81 -41.54
C GLU A 383 -23.79 -21.41 -42.63
N GLN A 384 -23.37 -22.52 -43.25
CA GLN A 384 -24.20 -23.25 -44.22
C GLN A 384 -25.43 -23.89 -43.56
N ARG A 385 -25.29 -24.44 -42.35
CA ARG A 385 -26.43 -24.98 -41.60
C ARG A 385 -27.45 -23.90 -41.26
N LYS A 386 -27.00 -22.70 -40.87
CA LYS A 386 -27.88 -21.54 -40.62
C LYS A 386 -28.64 -21.12 -41.88
N LYS A 387 -28.00 -21.17 -43.06
CA LYS A 387 -28.64 -20.86 -44.34
C LYS A 387 -29.63 -21.93 -44.80
N ALA A 388 -29.47 -23.19 -44.40
CA ALA A 388 -30.39 -24.28 -44.73
C ALA A 388 -31.62 -24.37 -43.80
N THR A 389 -31.60 -23.68 -42.66
CA THR A 389 -32.72 -23.58 -41.71
C THR A 389 -33.55 -22.30 -41.85
N CYS A 390 -33.30 -21.49 -42.88
CA CYS A 390 -34.09 -20.32 -43.26
C CYS A 390 -34.94 -20.60 -44.49
#